data_AF-A0A9E0RWH3-F1
#
_entry.id   AF-A0A9E0RWH3-F1
#
_cell.length_a   1.000
_cell.length_b   1.000
_cell.length_c   1.000
_cell.angle_alpha   90.00
_cell.angle_beta   90.00
_cell.angle_gamma   90.00
#
_symmetry.space_group_name_H-M   'P 1'
#
loop_
_entity.id
_entity.type
_entity.pdbx_description
1 polymer ?
#
loop_
_entity_poly.entity_id
_entity_poly.type
_entity_poly.pdbx_seq_one_letter_code
_entity_poly.pdbx_strand_id
1 'polypeptide(L)'
;MAYASGAKLSSLAGLVGAGVGGYIGYSQAAHISELTPISGALILGGVGLVAGSAGAFLLKSAMQFVIYLIMLGVVVFVFQNQIESLTGINPWDATINLLDSWGLPVSIVPGVE
;
A
#
# COMPACT_ATOMS: atom_id res chain seq x y z
N MET A 1 -4.96 -16.07 -9.02
CA MET A 1 -4.72 -16.50 -7.63
C MET A 1 -4.42 -15.37 -6.62
N ALA A 2 -4.20 -14.10 -7.05
CA ALA A 2 -3.89 -12.97 -6.15
C ALA A 2 -5.06 -12.48 -5.25
N TYR A 3 -6.31 -12.74 -5.64
CA TYR A 3 -7.49 -12.38 -4.85
C TYR A 3 -7.68 -13.26 -3.61
N ALA A 4 -7.51 -14.59 -3.76
CA ALA A 4 -7.65 -15.54 -2.65
C ALA A 4 -6.56 -15.37 -1.57
N SER A 5 -5.34 -14.97 -1.97
CA SER A 5 -4.27 -14.60 -1.03
C SER A 5 -4.59 -13.29 -0.30
N GLY A 6 -5.19 -12.32 -0.99
CA GLY A 6 -5.59 -11.04 -0.37
C GLY A 6 -6.71 -11.18 0.66
N ALA A 7 -7.71 -12.02 0.37
CA ALA A 7 -8.79 -12.29 1.31
C ALA A 7 -8.26 -12.93 2.60
N LYS A 8 -7.30 -13.87 2.49
CA LYS A 8 -6.66 -14.51 3.65
C LYS A 8 -5.79 -13.54 4.47
N LEU A 9 -5.05 -12.65 3.81
CA LEU A 9 -4.21 -11.66 4.49
C LEU A 9 -5.05 -10.60 5.19
N SER A 10 -6.10 -10.09 4.53
CA SER A 10 -7.01 -9.11 5.10
C SER A 10 -7.84 -9.70 6.25
N SER A 11 -8.27 -10.96 6.15
CA SER A 11 -8.95 -11.63 7.27
C SER A 11 -8.02 -11.87 8.46
N LEU A 12 -6.76 -12.26 8.21
CA LEU A 12 -5.77 -12.43 9.26
C LEU A 12 -5.46 -11.10 9.96
N ALA A 13 -5.25 -10.03 9.19
CA ALA A 13 -5.03 -8.70 9.74
C ALA A 13 -6.24 -8.16 10.50
N GLY A 14 -7.45 -8.47 10.04
CA GLY A 14 -8.69 -8.20 10.78
C GLY A 14 -8.74 -8.95 12.11
N LEU A 15 -8.39 -10.24 12.15
CA LEU A 15 -8.34 -11.00 13.41
C LEU A 15 -7.29 -10.46 14.38
N VAL A 16 -6.11 -10.11 13.88
CA VAL A 16 -5.05 -9.48 14.69
C VAL A 16 -5.52 -8.14 15.23
N GLY A 17 -6.10 -7.30 14.37
CA GLY A 17 -6.67 -6.02 14.78
C GLY A 17 -7.79 -6.18 15.80
N ALA A 18 -8.65 -7.18 15.63
CA ALA A 18 -9.72 -7.48 16.59
C ALA A 18 -9.17 -7.94 17.94
N GLY A 19 -8.13 -8.77 17.95
CA GLY A 19 -7.47 -9.23 19.16
C GLY A 19 -6.80 -8.07 19.91
N VAL A 20 -6.04 -7.23 19.21
CA VAL A 20 -5.36 -6.06 19.80
C VAL A 20 -6.38 -5.04 20.31
N GLY A 21 -7.38 -4.68 19.49
CA GLY A 21 -8.45 -3.77 19.87
C GLY A 21 -9.26 -4.29 21.05
N GLY A 22 -9.61 -5.59 21.05
CA GLY A 22 -10.35 -6.20 22.14
C GLY A 22 -9.58 -6.24 23.46
N TYR A 23 -8.28 -6.52 23.42
CA TYR A 23 -7.42 -6.48 24.61
C TYR A 23 -7.29 -5.06 25.18
N ILE A 24 -7.10 -4.06 24.32
CA ILE A 24 -7.04 -2.65 24.72
C ILE A 24 -8.38 -2.22 25.30
N GLY A 25 -9.50 -2.59 24.65
CA GLY A 25 -10.83 -2.26 25.14
C GLY A 25 -11.20 -2.92 26.46
N TYR A 26 -10.79 -4.17 26.66
CA TYR A 26 -11.00 -4.88 27.93
C TYR A 26 -10.25 -4.20 29.09
N SER A 27 -8.97 -3.89 28.87
CA SER A 27 -8.11 -3.29 29.90
C SER A 27 -8.49 -1.84 30.21
N GLN A 28 -8.90 -1.06 29.20
CA GLN A 28 -9.33 0.33 29.42
C GLN A 28 -10.73 0.42 30.03
N ALA A 29 -11.68 -0.41 29.61
CA ALA A 29 -13.02 -0.43 30.21
C ALA A 29 -13.01 -0.94 31.65
N ALA A 30 -12.03 -1.77 32.05
CA ALA A 30 -11.84 -2.15 33.46
C ALA A 30 -11.46 -0.97 34.38
N HIS A 31 -10.98 0.15 33.82
CA HIS A 31 -10.59 1.34 34.58
C HIS A 31 -11.63 2.47 34.57
N ILE A 32 -12.73 2.32 33.81
CA ILE A 32 -13.75 3.36 33.65
C ILE A 32 -15.08 2.80 34.18
N SER A 33 -15.64 3.41 35.23
CA SER A 33 -16.80 2.89 35.97
C SER A 33 -18.12 2.77 35.17
N GLU A 34 -18.19 3.33 33.96
CA GLU A 34 -19.43 3.40 33.16
C GLU A 34 -19.57 2.31 32.09
N LEU A 35 -18.54 1.48 31.85
CA LEU A 35 -18.56 0.44 30.82
C LEU A 35 -18.12 -0.92 31.37
N THR A 36 -18.84 -1.98 31.01
CA THR A 36 -18.37 -3.33 31.35
C THR A 36 -17.12 -3.67 30.52
N PRO A 37 -16.12 -4.36 31.09
CA PRO A 37 -14.92 -4.79 30.37
C PRO A 37 -15.21 -5.57 29.08
N ILE A 38 -16.29 -6.36 29.08
CA ILE A 38 -16.75 -7.14 27.92
C ILE A 38 -17.27 -6.21 26.82
N SER A 39 -18.06 -5.19 27.16
CA SER A 39 -18.55 -4.20 26.21
C SER A 39 -17.39 -3.41 25.58
N GLY A 40 -16.41 -3.00 26.38
CA GLY A 40 -15.20 -2.33 25.87
C GLY A 40 -14.40 -3.20 24.90
N ALA A 41 -14.21 -4.48 25.24
CA ALA A 41 -13.52 -5.44 24.39
C ALA A 41 -14.24 -5.67 23.06
N LEU A 42 -15.57 -5.78 23.06
CA LEU A 42 -16.33 -5.99 21.83
C LEU A 42 -16.33 -4.77 20.91
N ILE A 43 -16.46 -3.57 21.46
CA ILE A 43 -16.47 -2.33 20.68
C ILE A 43 -15.10 -2.07 20.06
N LEU A 44 -14.04 -2.03 20.87
CA LEU A 44 -12.70 -1.79 20.36
C LEU A 44 -12.15 -2.97 19.56
N GLY A 45 -12.57 -4.21 19.86
CA GLY A 45 -12.30 -5.37 19.02
C GLY A 45 -12.96 -5.28 17.66
N GLY A 46 -14.22 -4.83 17.59
CA GLY A 46 -14.90 -4.56 16.32
C GLY A 46 -14.20 -3.47 15.49
N VAL A 47 -13.81 -2.36 16.13
CA VAL A 47 -13.03 -1.29 15.48
C VAL A 47 -11.68 -1.80 14.98
N GLY A 48 -10.97 -2.55 15.83
CA GLY A 48 -9.70 -3.17 15.48
C GLY A 48 -9.82 -4.15 14.30
N LEU A 49 -10.92 -4.90 14.20
CA LEU A 49 -11.19 -5.78 13.06
C LEU A 49 -11.27 -5.00 11.74
N VAL A 50 -12.05 -3.92 11.73
CA VAL A 50 -12.24 -3.08 10.55
C VAL A 50 -10.93 -2.36 10.20
N ALA A 51 -10.27 -1.76 11.18
CA ALA A 51 -9.00 -1.06 10.96
C ALA A 51 -7.88 -1.99 10.48
N GLY A 52 -7.76 -3.18 11.07
CA GLY A 52 -6.75 -4.18 10.68
C GLY A 52 -6.98 -4.73 9.28
N SER A 53 -8.23 -5.06 8.93
CA SER A 53 -8.57 -5.57 7.59
C SER A 53 -8.41 -4.50 6.50
N ALA A 54 -8.79 -3.25 6.79
CA ALA A 54 -8.58 -2.11 5.88
C ALA A 54 -7.09 -1.77 5.70
N GLY A 55 -6.31 -1.74 6.78
CA GLY A 55 -4.87 -1.47 6.72
C GLY A 55 -4.13 -2.49 5.87
N ALA A 56 -4.45 -3.78 6.00
CA ALA A 56 -3.86 -4.81 5.16
C ALA A 56 -4.29 -4.71 3.69
N PHE A 57 -5.52 -4.27 3.42
CA PHE A 57 -5.97 -4.02 2.06
C PHE A 57 -5.22 -2.85 1.41
N LEU A 58 -5.01 -1.75 2.14
CA LEU A 58 -4.23 -0.60 1.66
C LEU A 58 -2.79 -0.99 1.35
N LEU A 59 -2.13 -1.69 2.28
CA LEU A 59 -0.75 -2.14 2.07
C LEU A 59 -0.64 -3.09 0.88
N LYS A 60 -1.57 -4.04 0.74
CA LYS A 60 -1.61 -4.94 -0.42
C LYS A 60 -1.80 -4.18 -1.73
N SER A 61 -2.71 -3.20 -1.75
CA SER A 61 -2.99 -2.39 -2.93
C SER A 61 -1.77 -1.56 -3.32
N ALA A 62 -1.08 -0.98 -2.34
CA ALA A 62 0.18 -0.26 -2.57
C ALA A 62 1.27 -1.18 -3.14
N MET A 63 1.46 -2.37 -2.58
CA MET A 63 2.43 -3.35 -3.11
C MET A 63 2.09 -3.78 -4.54
N GLN A 64 0.82 -4.03 -4.83
CA GLN A 64 0.37 -4.37 -6.19
C GLN A 64 0.61 -3.22 -7.17
N PHE A 65 0.37 -1.98 -6.73
CA PHE A 65 0.63 -0.79 -7.53
C PHE A 65 2.12 -0.65 -7.87
N VAL A 66 3.01 -0.83 -6.89
CA VAL A 66 4.47 -0.81 -7.11
C VAL A 66 4.91 -1.88 -8.09
N ILE A 67 4.39 -3.11 -7.97
CA ILE A 67 4.71 -4.18 -8.93
C ILE A 67 4.30 -3.79 -10.35
N TYR A 68 3.11 -3.20 -10.53
CA TYR A 68 2.68 -2.74 -11.85
C TYR A 68 3.52 -1.59 -12.40
N LEU A 69 4.00 -0.67 -11.55
CA LEU A 69 4.95 0.36 -11.97
C LEU A 69 6.27 -0.24 -12.46
N ILE A 70 6.80 -1.24 -11.75
CA ILE A 70 8.03 -1.93 -12.17
C ILE A 70 7.80 -2.65 -13.49
N MET A 71 6.69 -3.38 -13.64
CA MET A 71 6.35 -4.06 -14.89
C MET A 71 6.20 -3.08 -16.05
N LEU A 72 5.55 -1.94 -15.83
CA LEU A 72 5.44 -0.87 -16.82
C LEU A 72 6.83 -0.37 -17.22
N GLY A 73 7.69 -0.08 -16.25
CA GLY A 73 9.07 0.36 -16.50
C GLY A 73 9.87 -0.66 -17.34
N VAL A 74 9.75 -1.96 -17.04
CA VAL A 74 10.41 -3.01 -17.82
C VAL A 74 9.91 -3.04 -19.26
N VAL A 75 8.59 -2.99 -19.48
CA VAL A 75 8.02 -2.96 -20.84
C VAL A 75 8.49 -1.73 -21.60
N VAL A 76 8.43 -0.55 -20.98
CA VAL A 76 8.88 0.71 -21.58
C VAL A 76 10.37 0.64 -21.95
N PHE A 77 11.21 0.09 -21.07
CA PHE A 77 12.65 -0.07 -21.33
C PHE A 77 12.93 -1.05 -22.48
N VAL A 78 12.30 -2.22 -22.47
CA VAL A 78 12.49 -3.23 -23.53
C VAL A 78 12.05 -2.71 -24.89
N PHE A 79 10.95 -1.95 -24.92
CA PHE A 79 10.39 -1.39 -26.16
C PHE A 79 10.82 0.05 -26.45
N GLN A 80 11.85 0.57 -25.77
CA GLN A 80 12.22 1.98 -25.84
C GLN A 80 12.50 2.45 -27.28
N ASN A 81 13.21 1.61 -28.06
CA ASN A 81 13.58 1.94 -29.44
C ASN A 81 12.34 1.98 -30.35
N GLN A 82 11.38 1.08 -30.15
CA GLN A 82 10.14 1.07 -30.92
C GLN A 82 9.26 2.27 -30.54
N ILE A 83 9.16 2.59 -29.25
CA ILE A 83 8.41 3.76 -28.76
C ILE A 83 9.00 5.04 -29.35
N GLU A 84 10.32 5.18 -29.32
CA GLU A 84 11.02 6.34 -29.89
C GLU A 84 10.83 6.42 -31.40
N SER A 85 10.90 5.29 -32.12
CA SER A 85 10.68 5.27 -33.58
C SER A 85 9.26 5.69 -33.99
N LEU A 86 8.26 5.46 -33.13
CA LEU A 86 6.86 5.75 -33.41
C LEU A 86 6.43 7.13 -32.92
N THR A 87 6.99 7.59 -31.81
CA THR A 87 6.57 8.83 -31.14
C THR A 87 7.56 9.97 -31.30
N GLY A 88 8.80 9.68 -31.71
CA GLY A 88 9.91 10.62 -31.72
C GLY A 88 10.39 11.03 -30.31
N ILE A 89 9.88 10.38 -29.26
CA ILE A 89 10.16 10.71 -27.86
C ILE A 89 10.84 9.52 -27.19
N ASN A 90 11.99 9.76 -26.60
CA ASN A 90 12.62 8.78 -25.73
C ASN A 90 11.84 8.70 -24.40
N PRO A 91 11.32 7.52 -24.02
CA PRO A 91 10.47 7.39 -22.84
C PRO A 91 11.22 7.59 -21.52
N TRP A 92 12.53 7.38 -21.48
CA TRP A 92 13.36 7.68 -20.32
C TRP A 92 13.41 9.20 -20.08
N ASP A 93 13.75 9.97 -21.12
CA ASP A 93 13.81 11.42 -21.05
C ASP A 93 12.45 12.04 -20.70
N ALA A 94 11.37 11.51 -21.26
CA ALA A 94 10.01 11.92 -20.90
C ALA A 94 9.71 11.72 -19.41
N THR A 95 10.19 10.61 -18.83
CA THR A 95 10.02 10.32 -17.40
C THR A 95 10.85 11.27 -16.54
N ILE A 96 12.11 11.54 -16.91
CA ILE A 96 12.98 12.49 -16.21
C ILE A 96 12.39 13.90 -16.24
N ASN A 97 11.93 14.37 -17.40
CA ASN A 97 11.27 15.67 -17.53
C ASN A 97 10.00 15.79 -16.69
N LEU A 98 9.22 14.71 -16.57
CA LEU A 98 8.05 14.67 -15.69
C LEU A 98 8.45 14.76 -14.20
N LEU A 99 9.48 14.04 -13.78
CA LEU A 99 9.97 14.09 -12.39
C LEU A 99 10.55 15.47 -12.05
N ASP A 100 11.28 16.07 -12.98
CA ASP A 100 11.79 17.44 -12.85
C ASP A 100 10.63 18.45 -12.78
N SER A 101 9.59 18.28 -13.59
CA SER A 101 8.38 19.13 -13.54
C SER A 101 7.62 19.03 -12.21
N TRP A 102 7.79 17.93 -11.48
CA TRP A 102 7.25 17.74 -10.13
C TRP A 102 8.17 18.27 -9.02
N GLY A 103 9.30 18.88 -9.40
CA GLY A 103 10.28 19.47 -8.49
C GLY A 103 11.15 18.42 -7.79
N LEU A 104 11.20 17.18 -8.30
CA LEU A 104 12.05 16.14 -7.75
C LEU A 104 13.47 16.32 -8.31
N PRO A 105 14.51 16.32 -7.45
CA PRO A 105 15.89 16.48 -7.91
C PRO A 105 16.34 15.20 -8.65
N VAL A 106 16.14 15.16 -9.96
CA VAL A 106 16.64 14.12 -10.84
C VAL A 106 17.94 14.62 -11.50
N SER A 107 19.08 14.20 -10.95
CA SER A 107 20.37 14.39 -11.62
C SER A 107 20.57 13.30 -12.66
N ILE A 108 20.66 13.68 -13.94
CA ILE A 108 21.28 12.85 -14.96
C ILE A 108 22.73 12.66 -14.49
N VAL A 109 23.11 11.44 -14.12
CA VAL A 109 24.50 11.15 -13.73
C VAL A 109 25.37 11.44 -14.95
N PRO A 110 26.29 12.42 -14.90
CA PRO A 110 27.12 12.75 -16.05
C PRO A 110 28.03 11.55 -16.37
N GLY A 111 28.01 11.07 -17.62
CA GLY A 111 28.94 10.03 -18.11
C GLY A 111 28.33 8.65 -18.38
N VAL A 112 27.00 8.50 -18.39
CA VAL A 112 26.33 7.34 -18.98
C VAL A 112 25.70 7.79 -20.31
N GLU A 113 26.54 7.87 -21.34
CA GLU A 113 26.13 7.95 -22.76
C GLU A 113 26.18 6.55 -23.39
#